data_AF-B9LRQ7-F1
#
_entry.id   AF-B9LRQ7-F1
#
_cell.length_a   1.000
_cell.length_b   1.000
_cell.length_c   1.000
_cell.angle_alpha   90.00
_cell.angle_beta   90.00
_cell.angle_gamma   90.00
#
_symmetry.space_group_name_H-M   'P 1'
#
loop_
_entity.id
_entity.type
_entity.pdbx_description
1 polymer ?
#
loop_
_entity_poly.entity_id
_entity_poly.type
_entity_poly.pdbx_seq_one_letter_code
_entity_poly.pdbx_strand_id
1 'polypeptide(L)'
;MIVSYTVGIGVAGLYVLHRGTTVLGNDPTAIGIAALAGVASGIGAVAYYGALQAGAAGIATTITAMYFVVAAALGVVVLGDSLAATDIAGIGAAVVAVVLIAY
;
A
#
# COMPACT_ATOMS: atom_id res chain seq x y z
N MET A 1 -0.98 10.09 11.16
CA MET A 1 -0.53 8.71 10.91
C MET A 1 -0.28 7.93 12.17
N ILE A 2 0.74 8.26 12.98
CA ILE A 2 1.09 7.48 14.17
C ILE A 2 -0.13 7.27 15.08
N VAL A 3 -0.83 8.34 15.45
CA VAL A 3 -2.04 8.25 16.28
C VAL A 3 -3.09 7.32 15.65
N SER A 4 -3.43 7.55 14.38
CA SER A 4 -4.43 6.77 13.64
C SER A 4 -4.09 5.28 13.56
N TYR A 5 -2.81 4.96 13.32
CA TYR A 5 -2.32 3.59 13.16
C TYR A 5 -2.22 2.89 14.52
N THR A 6 -1.76 3.59 15.57
CA THR A 6 -1.76 3.06 16.94
C THR A 6 -3.18 2.75 17.41
N VAL A 7 -4.14 3.64 17.16
CA VAL A 7 -5.55 3.38 17.46
C VAL A 7 -6.07 2.18 16.68
N GLY A 8 -5.78 2.11 15.36
CA GLY A 8 -6.18 0.99 14.52
C GLY A 8 -5.62 -0.36 14.98
N ILE A 9 -4.32 -0.41 15.30
CA ILE A 9 -3.65 -1.61 15.86
C ILE A 9 -4.29 -1.99 17.20
N GLY A 10 -4.57 -1.01 18.07
CA GLY A 10 -5.25 -1.25 19.34
C GLY A 10 -6.63 -1.88 19.17
N VAL A 11 -7.44 -1.33 18.27
CA VAL A 11 -8.77 -1.87 17.94
C VAL A 11 -8.67 -3.28 17.36
N ALA A 12 -7.77 -3.50 16.40
CA ALA A 12 -7.55 -4.81 15.80
C ALA A 12 -7.07 -5.84 16.84
N GLY A 13 -6.14 -5.46 17.72
CA GLY A 13 -5.65 -6.30 18.81
C GLY A 13 -6.74 -6.67 19.80
N LEU A 14 -7.55 -5.70 20.24
CA LEU A 14 -8.71 -5.95 21.11
C LEU A 14 -9.71 -6.91 20.48
N TYR A 15 -9.98 -6.75 19.18
CA TYR A 15 -10.87 -7.65 18.44
C TYR A 15 -10.34 -9.10 18.42
N VAL A 16 -9.04 -9.28 18.14
CA VAL A 16 -8.39 -10.60 18.14
C VAL A 16 -8.45 -11.25 19.52
N LEU A 17 -8.13 -10.49 20.57
CA LEU A 17 -8.19 -10.96 21.96
C LEU A 17 -9.62 -11.37 22.35
N HIS A 18 -10.63 -10.58 21.95
CA HIS A 18 -12.02 -10.85 22.28
C HIS A 18 -12.59 -12.07 21.54
N ARG A 19 -12.19 -12.29 20.28
CA ARG A 19 -12.67 -13.41 19.46
C ARG A 19 -11.96 -14.73 19.77
N GLY A 20 -10.81 -14.71 20.44
CA GLY A 20 -10.00 -15.91 20.71
C GLY A 20 -9.52 -16.63 19.45
N THR A 21 -9.63 -15.99 18.29
CA THR A 21 -9.23 -16.55 16.99
C THR A 21 -7.75 -16.27 16.77
N THR A 22 -6.99 -17.29 16.37
CA THR A 22 -5.66 -17.13 15.79
C THR A 22 -5.80 -16.48 14.41
N VAL A 23 -6.03 -15.16 14.38
CA VAL A 23 -6.13 -14.39 13.12
C VAL A 23 -4.79 -14.37 12.39
N LEU A 24 -3.70 -14.54 13.13
CA LEU A 24 -2.38 -14.80 12.61
C LEU A 24 -2.22 -16.31 12.48
N GLY A 25 -2.21 -16.83 11.26
CA GLY A 25 -1.69 -18.17 11.02
C GLY A 25 -0.30 -18.28 11.61
N ASN A 26 0.04 -19.43 12.22
CA ASN A 26 1.34 -19.64 12.84
C ASN A 26 2.45 -19.97 11.83
N ASP A 27 2.28 -19.55 10.57
CA ASP A 27 3.24 -19.77 9.49
C ASP A 27 4.33 -18.68 9.55
N PRO A 28 5.59 -19.04 9.85
CA PRO A 28 6.69 -18.10 9.94
C PRO A 28 6.90 -17.28 8.66
N THR A 29 6.61 -17.88 7.50
CA THR A 29 6.75 -17.24 6.19
C THR A 29 5.72 -16.12 6.03
N ALA A 30 4.45 -16.42 6.36
CA ALA A 30 3.37 -15.44 6.31
C ALA A 30 3.61 -14.27 7.27
N ILE A 31 4.12 -14.56 8.47
CA ILE A 31 4.51 -13.54 9.45
C ILE A 31 5.66 -12.68 8.90
N GLY A 32 6.65 -13.28 8.27
CA GLY A 32 7.76 -12.57 7.63
C GLY A 32 7.29 -11.62 6.51
N ILE A 33 6.41 -12.08 5.63
CA ILE A 33 5.82 -11.26 4.56
C ILE A 33 4.97 -10.12 5.16
N ALA A 34 4.17 -10.40 6.19
CA ALA A 34 3.38 -9.38 6.88
C ALA A 34 4.27 -8.30 7.53
N ALA A 35 5.40 -8.70 8.14
CA ALA A 35 6.36 -7.77 8.70
C ALA A 35 6.99 -6.87 7.62
N LEU A 36 7.39 -7.46 6.48
CA LEU A 36 7.92 -6.70 5.34
C LEU A 36 6.89 -5.72 4.78
N ALA A 37 5.63 -6.15 4.65
CA ALA A 37 4.53 -5.27 4.24
C ALA A 37 4.32 -4.11 5.22
N GLY A 38 4.45 -4.36 6.53
CA GLY A 38 4.42 -3.34 7.57
C GLY A 38 5.56 -2.31 7.41
N VAL A 39 6.78 -2.77 7.16
CA VAL A 39 7.94 -1.89 6.90
C VAL A 39 7.71 -1.04 5.65
N ALA A 40 7.28 -1.65 4.54
CA ALA A 40 6.98 -0.95 3.30
C ALA A 40 5.87 0.11 3.50
N SER A 41 4.82 -0.23 4.26
CA SER A 41 3.74 0.71 4.61
C SER A 41 4.26 1.89 5.44
N GLY A 42 5.14 1.64 6.42
CA GLY A 42 5.77 2.68 7.22
C GLY A 42 6.64 3.63 6.39
N ILE A 43 7.48 3.10 5.51
CA ILE A 43 8.31 3.89 4.59
C ILE A 43 7.42 4.73 3.68
N GLY A 44 6.38 4.13 3.08
CA GLY A 44 5.43 4.83 2.23
C GLY A 44 4.73 5.98 2.95
N ALA A 45 4.31 5.78 4.20
CA ALA A 45 3.72 6.83 5.02
C ALA A 45 4.71 7.98 5.28
N VAL A 46 5.96 7.69 5.66
CA VAL A 46 6.97 8.74 5.87
C VAL A 46 7.23 9.52 4.58
N ALA A 47 7.38 8.84 3.45
CA ALA A 47 7.59 9.48 2.15
C ALA A 47 6.41 10.38 1.75
N TYR A 48 5.17 9.90 1.92
CA TYR A 48 3.96 10.65 1.61
C TYR A 48 3.87 11.95 2.42
N TYR A 49 4.11 11.88 3.75
CA TYR A 49 4.11 13.07 4.60
C TYR A 49 5.32 13.98 4.38
N GLY A 50 6.45 13.44 3.92
CA GLY A 50 7.58 14.23 3.43
C GLY A 50 7.19 15.06 2.21
N ALA A 51 6.52 14.46 1.23
CA ALA A 51 6.04 15.15 0.03
C ALA A 51 4.98 16.22 0.34
N LEU A 52 4.07 15.94 1.28
CA LEU A 52 3.10 16.92 1.78
C LEU A 52 3.78 18.15 2.39
N GLN A 53 4.82 17.95 3.19
CA GLN A 53 5.59 19.05 3.79
C GLN A 53 6.36 19.87 2.74
N ALA A 54 6.76 19.25 1.64
CA ALA A 54 7.37 19.94 0.49
C ALA A 54 6.35 20.71 -0.38
N GLY A 55 5.07 20.76 0.01
CA GLY A 55 4.02 21.47 -0.73
C GLY A 55 3.40 20.68 -1.89
N ALA A 56 3.81 19.44 -2.11
CA ALA A 56 3.36 18.61 -3.24
C ALA A 56 2.07 17.82 -2.96
N ALA A 57 1.11 18.40 -2.23
CA ALA A 57 -0.07 17.68 -1.73
C ALA A 57 -0.91 17.02 -2.86
N GLY A 58 -1.14 17.74 -3.97
CA GLY A 58 -1.91 17.24 -5.11
C GLY A 58 -1.23 16.06 -5.80
N ILE A 59 0.08 16.14 -6.04
CA ILE A 59 0.85 15.08 -6.69
C ILE A 59 1.01 13.87 -5.75
N ALA A 60 1.34 14.11 -4.48
CA ALA A 60 1.57 13.06 -3.50
C ALA A 60 0.32 12.20 -3.27
N THR A 61 -0.85 12.84 -3.15
CA THR A 61 -2.14 12.13 -3.01
C THR A 61 -2.46 11.31 -4.25
N THR A 62 -2.26 11.88 -5.43
CA THR A 62 -2.54 11.21 -6.71
C THR A 62 -1.61 10.01 -6.94
N ILE A 63 -0.31 10.16 -6.70
CA ILE A 63 0.66 9.04 -6.78
C ILE A 63 0.29 7.94 -5.78
N THR A 64 -0.09 8.31 -4.55
CA THR A 64 -0.47 7.32 -3.53
C THR A 64 -1.73 6.55 -3.93
N ALA A 65 -2.69 7.21 -4.59
CA ALA A 65 -3.88 6.56 -5.12
C ALA A 65 -3.57 5.54 -6.24
N MET A 66 -2.41 5.64 -6.89
CA MET A 66 -1.93 4.67 -7.88
C MET A 66 -1.33 3.40 -7.26
N TYR A 67 -1.58 3.09 -5.99
CA TYR A 67 -1.07 1.86 -5.35
C TYR A 67 -1.38 0.58 -6.15
N PHE A 68 -2.47 0.58 -6.93
CA PHE A 68 -2.84 -0.54 -7.80
C PHE A 68 -1.79 -0.82 -8.89
N VAL A 69 -1.03 0.18 -9.34
CA VAL A 69 0.05 -0.01 -10.32
C VAL A 69 1.19 -0.81 -9.71
N VAL A 70 1.54 -0.51 -8.45
CA VAL A 70 2.54 -1.28 -7.69
C VAL A 70 2.02 -2.70 -7.44
N ALA A 71 0.74 -2.85 -7.08
CA ALA A 71 0.13 -4.16 -6.90
C ALA A 71 0.15 -5.01 -8.19
N ALA A 72 -0.18 -4.42 -9.33
CA ALA A 72 -0.11 -5.08 -10.64
C ALA A 72 1.33 -5.50 -10.99
N ALA A 73 2.31 -4.62 -10.75
CA ALA A 73 3.72 -4.95 -10.97
C ALA A 73 4.19 -6.11 -10.08
N LEU A 74 3.80 -6.13 -8.80
CA LEU A 74 4.11 -7.23 -7.90
C LEU A 74 3.41 -8.53 -8.31
N GLY A 75 2.16 -8.49 -8.77
CA GLY A 75 1.45 -9.65 -9.32
C GLY A 75 2.21 -10.28 -10.48
N VAL A 76 2.65 -9.47 -11.44
CA VAL A 76 3.44 -9.96 -12.58
C VAL A 76 4.80 -10.51 -12.15
N VAL A 77 5.56 -9.76 -11.35
CA VAL A 77 6.96 -10.09 -11.05
C VAL A 77 7.09 -11.21 -10.02
N VAL A 78 6.21 -11.22 -9.00
CA VAL A 78 6.33 -12.12 -7.85
C VAL A 78 5.39 -13.32 -8.00
N LEU A 79 4.15 -13.10 -8.47
CA LEU A 79 3.15 -14.15 -8.57
C LEU A 79 3.12 -14.80 -9.96
N GLY A 80 3.75 -14.17 -10.97
CA GLY A 80 3.76 -14.65 -12.35
C GLY A 80 2.45 -14.38 -13.09
N ASP A 81 1.64 -13.44 -12.60
CA ASP A 81 0.38 -13.07 -13.24
C ASP A 81 0.61 -12.45 -14.62
N SER A 82 -0.29 -12.73 -15.56
CA SER A 82 -0.32 -12.05 -16.86
C SER A 82 -1.33 -10.91 -16.83
N LEU A 83 -0.92 -9.73 -17.29
CA LEU A 83 -1.84 -8.59 -17.47
C LEU A 83 -2.56 -8.69 -18.82
N ALA A 84 -3.87 -8.43 -18.82
CA ALA A 84 -4.59 -8.25 -20.07
C ALA A 84 -4.19 -6.92 -20.73
N ALA A 85 -4.39 -6.83 -22.05
CA ALA A 85 -4.10 -5.60 -22.79
C ALA A 85 -4.89 -4.38 -22.24
N THR A 86 -6.10 -4.63 -21.70
CA THR A 86 -6.93 -3.61 -21.04
C THR A 86 -6.33 -3.11 -19.74
N ASP A 87 -5.70 -4.00 -18.95
CA ASP A 87 -5.06 -3.62 -17.69
C ASP A 87 -3.85 -2.73 -17.97
N ILE A 88 -3.05 -3.11 -18.97
CA ILE A 88 -1.89 -2.32 -19.42
C ILE A 88 -2.34 -0.94 -19.91
N ALA A 89 -3.40 -0.88 -20.72
CA ALA A 89 -3.94 0.39 -21.19
C ALA A 89 -4.46 1.27 -20.04
N GLY A 90 -5.16 0.69 -19.06
CA GLY A 90 -5.65 1.39 -17.87
C GLY A 90 -4.52 1.94 -17.00
N ILE A 91 -3.49 1.11 -16.73
CA ILE A 91 -2.29 1.53 -16.00
C ILE A 91 -1.58 2.67 -16.75
N GLY A 92 -1.41 2.53 -18.07
CA GLY A 92 -0.79 3.57 -18.91
C GLY A 92 -1.55 4.89 -18.84
N ALA A 93 -2.89 4.85 -18.96
CA ALA A 93 -3.73 6.03 -18.85
C ALA A 93 -3.60 6.70 -17.46
N ALA A 94 -3.55 5.91 -16.39
CA ALA A 94 -3.36 6.43 -15.04
C ALA A 94 -1.99 7.12 -14.87
N VAL A 95 -0.92 6.52 -15.39
CA VAL A 95 0.42 7.13 -15.38
C VAL A 95 0.42 8.47 -16.12
N VAL A 96 -0.17 8.52 -17.32
CA VAL A 96 -0.29 9.77 -18.09
C VAL A 96 -1.06 10.82 -17.30
N ALA A 97 -2.19 10.47 -16.69
CA ALA A 97 -2.97 11.41 -15.88
C ALA A 97 -2.15 12.03 -14.75
N VAL A 98 -1.33 11.24 -14.05
CA VAL A 98 -0.49 11.74 -12.96
C VAL A 98 0.65 12.61 -13.46
N VAL A 99 1.27 12.26 -14.58
CA VAL A 99 2.27 13.11 -15.23
C VAL A 99 1.67 14.47 -15.59
N LEU A 100 0.45 14.50 -16.15
CA LEU A 100 -0.23 15.74 -16.48
C LEU A 100 -0.59 16.60 -15.24
N ILE A 101 -0.92 15.96 -14.11
CA ILE A 101 -1.17 16.68 -12.84
C ILE A 101 0.12 17.22 -12.22
N ALA A 102 1.27 16.61 -12.55
CA ALA A 102 2.56 16.99 -11.99
C ALA A 102 3.24 18.17 -12.69
N TYR A 103 2.72 18.61 -13.84
CA TYR A 103 3.17 19.78 -14.62
C TYR A 103 2.22 20.96 -14.46
#